data_AF-A0A6L9QIR0-F1
#
_entry.id   AF-A0A6L9QIR0-F1
#
_cell.length_a   1.000
_cell.length_b   1.000
_cell.length_c   1.000
_cell.angle_alpha   90.00
_cell.angle_beta   90.00
_cell.angle_gamma   90.00
#
_symmetry.space_group_name_H-M   'P 1'
#
loop_
_entity.id
_entity.type
_entity.pdbx_description
1 polymer ?
#
loop_
_entity_poly.entity_id
_entity_poly.type
_entity_poly.pdbx_seq_one_letter_code
_entity_poly.pdbx_strand_id
1 'polypeptide(L)'
;MPPTLAAVAALRQLGLRSRTGPLPDAPVVWVAVSELEDPTPFLEGGELVLTTGMRLTSANAAAYVARLVGRGVTGLGFAVGVIHETIPPELLAAARDQGLVLLEVPRPTPFIAIGKAVSRMLAAEWYEDVTRAYQAQRELTRAALTGPGALVTRLARLLGGWALLLDASGAVRHAE
;
A
#
# COMPACT_ATOMS: atom_id res chain seq x y z
N MET A 1 5.02 6.78 -1.53
CA MET A 1 5.09 5.39 -1.02
C MET A 1 3.68 4.86 -0.88
N PRO A 2 3.36 3.70 -1.48
CA PRO A 2 2.01 3.18 -1.47
C PRO A 2 1.55 2.88 -0.06
N PRO A 3 0.24 3.01 0.24
CA PRO A 3 -0.27 2.70 1.55
C PRO A 3 0.07 1.25 1.90
N THR A 4 0.59 1.03 3.09
CA THR A 4 0.90 -0.33 3.57
C THR A 4 -0.29 -0.95 4.29
N LEU A 5 -0.33 -2.28 4.38
CA LEU A 5 -1.32 -2.98 5.20
C LEU A 5 -1.32 -2.48 6.64
N ALA A 6 -0.14 -2.26 7.22
CA ALA A 6 0.01 -1.71 8.56
C ALA A 6 -0.65 -0.32 8.67
N ALA A 7 -0.43 0.56 7.69
CA ALA A 7 -1.03 1.89 7.67
C ALA A 7 -2.57 1.85 7.53
N VAL A 8 -3.10 0.95 6.68
CA VAL A 8 -4.55 0.77 6.53
C VAL A 8 -5.18 0.25 7.82
N ALA A 9 -4.58 -0.74 8.46
CA ALA A 9 -5.08 -1.31 9.72
C ALA A 9 -4.95 -0.35 10.91
N ALA A 10 -4.00 0.59 10.88
CA ALA A 10 -3.82 1.61 11.92
C ALA A 10 -4.96 2.65 11.95
N LEU A 11 -5.79 2.71 10.91
CA LEU A 11 -6.97 3.57 10.87
C LEU A 11 -8.03 3.09 11.88
N ARG A 12 -8.00 3.67 13.08
CA ARG A 12 -8.85 3.27 14.22
C ARG A 12 -10.33 3.20 13.88
N GLN A 13 -10.82 4.09 13.01
CA GLN A 13 -12.21 4.13 12.58
C GLN A 13 -12.65 2.89 11.78
N LEU A 14 -11.72 2.13 11.21
CA LEU A 14 -12.02 0.89 10.49
C LEU A 14 -12.05 -0.33 11.43
N GLY A 15 -11.44 -0.24 12.62
CA GLY A 15 -11.47 -1.30 13.62
C GLY A 15 -10.84 -2.63 13.18
N LEU A 16 -9.95 -2.60 12.18
CA LEU A 16 -9.33 -3.80 11.61
C LEU A 16 -8.37 -4.45 12.62
N ARG A 17 -8.39 -5.79 12.71
CA ARG A 17 -7.51 -6.53 13.62
C ARG A 17 -6.75 -7.62 12.88
N SER A 18 -5.43 -7.63 12.98
CA SER A 18 -4.63 -8.74 12.47
C SER A 18 -4.85 -10.00 13.29
N ARG A 19 -5.04 -11.13 12.61
CA ARG A 19 -5.21 -12.46 13.22
C ARG A 19 -4.04 -13.40 12.95
N THR A 20 -3.14 -13.04 12.03
CA THR A 20 -1.92 -13.80 11.67
C THR A 20 -0.62 -13.23 12.24
N GLY A 21 -0.70 -12.17 13.06
CA GLY A 21 0.47 -11.63 13.79
C GLY A 21 0.78 -10.18 13.44
N PRO A 22 2.02 -9.72 13.63
CA PRO A 22 2.45 -8.37 13.27
C PRO A 22 2.18 -8.07 11.79
N LEU A 23 1.76 -6.83 11.50
CA LEU A 23 1.48 -6.42 10.13
C LEU A 23 2.77 -5.96 9.45
N PRO A 24 3.10 -6.50 8.26
CA PRO A 24 4.24 -6.04 7.51
C PRO A 24 3.95 -4.66 6.88
N ASP A 25 5.02 -3.94 6.56
CA ASP A 25 4.97 -2.77 5.66
C ASP A 25 4.85 -3.22 4.18
N ALA A 26 3.90 -4.11 3.92
CA ALA A 26 3.61 -4.61 2.59
C ALA A 26 2.64 -3.64 1.87
N PRO A 27 2.93 -3.25 0.61
CA PRO A 27 2.13 -2.27 -0.12
C PRO A 27 0.76 -2.83 -0.51
N VAL A 28 -0.25 -1.98 -0.44
CA VAL A 28 -1.62 -2.25 -0.88
C VAL A 28 -1.90 -1.36 -2.09
N VAL A 29 -1.96 -1.98 -3.28
CA VAL A 29 -2.17 -1.23 -4.53
C VAL A 29 -3.65 -0.97 -4.81
N TRP A 30 -4.53 -1.81 -4.26
CA TRP A 30 -5.97 -1.70 -4.44
C TRP A 30 -6.76 -2.50 -3.39
N VAL A 31 -8.07 -2.30 -3.33
CA VAL A 31 -9.02 -3.12 -2.53
C VAL A 31 -10.01 -3.79 -3.47
N ALA A 32 -10.05 -5.13 -3.43
CA ALA A 32 -11.01 -5.91 -4.20
C ALA A 32 -12.03 -6.56 -3.27
N VAL A 33 -13.32 -6.42 -3.55
CA VAL A 33 -14.38 -7.14 -2.81
C VAL A 33 -14.82 -8.33 -3.66
N SER A 34 -14.81 -9.53 -3.10
CA SER A 34 -15.24 -10.73 -3.84
C SER A 34 -15.85 -11.79 -2.93
N GLU A 35 -16.87 -12.47 -3.46
CA GLU A 35 -17.52 -13.65 -2.87
C GLU A 35 -17.35 -14.90 -3.75
N LEU A 36 -16.49 -14.82 -4.77
CA LEU A 36 -16.18 -15.96 -5.62
C LEU A 36 -15.36 -17.00 -4.87
N GLU A 37 -15.59 -18.27 -5.17
CA GLU A 37 -14.75 -19.37 -4.68
C GLU A 37 -13.30 -19.22 -5.16
N ASP A 38 -13.11 -18.71 -6.37
CA ASP A 38 -11.80 -18.29 -6.88
C ASP A 38 -11.88 -16.88 -7.48
N PRO A 39 -11.39 -15.85 -6.76
CA PRO A 39 -11.35 -14.49 -7.28
C PRO A 39 -10.11 -14.22 -8.16
N THR A 40 -9.10 -15.11 -8.16
CA THR A 40 -7.78 -14.82 -8.72
C THR A 40 -7.75 -14.50 -10.22
N PRO A 41 -8.66 -15.00 -11.09
CA PRO A 41 -8.71 -14.58 -12.49
C PRO A 41 -8.99 -13.09 -12.70
N PHE A 42 -9.51 -12.39 -11.70
CA PHE A 42 -9.87 -10.96 -11.76
C PHE A 42 -8.95 -10.06 -10.93
N LEU A 43 -7.89 -10.63 -10.34
CA LEU A 43 -6.89 -9.90 -9.56
C LEU A 43 -5.62 -9.76 -10.37
N GLU A 44 -4.80 -8.75 -10.06
CA GLU A 44 -3.48 -8.49 -10.62
C GLU A 44 -2.35 -8.83 -9.63
N GLY A 45 -2.64 -8.88 -8.34
CA GLY A 45 -1.69 -9.02 -7.25
C GLY A 45 -1.46 -7.68 -6.53
N GLY A 46 -1.05 -7.74 -5.27
CA GLY A 46 -0.85 -6.55 -4.43
C GLY A 46 -2.12 -6.01 -3.77
N GLU A 47 -3.29 -6.60 -4.02
CA GLU A 47 -4.55 -6.13 -3.45
C GLU A 47 -4.76 -6.60 -2.01
N LEU A 48 -5.56 -5.82 -1.28
CA LEU A 48 -6.28 -6.30 -0.11
C LEU A 48 -7.64 -6.83 -0.56
N VAL A 49 -7.82 -8.15 -0.54
CA VAL A 49 -9.10 -8.79 -0.87
C VAL A 49 -10.02 -8.74 0.34
N LEU A 50 -11.30 -8.40 0.15
CA LEU A 50 -12.33 -8.35 1.19
C LEU A 50 -13.45 -9.33 0.87
N THR A 51 -13.87 -10.11 1.87
CA THR A 51 -14.93 -11.12 1.70
C THR A 51 -15.72 -11.31 2.99
N THR A 52 -17.01 -11.60 2.86
CA THR A 52 -17.85 -12.10 3.96
C THR A 52 -17.73 -13.60 4.15
N GLY A 53 -17.03 -14.29 3.24
CA GLY A 53 -16.84 -15.73 3.28
C GLY A 53 -18.10 -16.51 2.94
N MET A 54 -18.99 -15.96 2.11
CA MET A 54 -20.30 -16.57 1.80
C MET A 54 -20.17 -17.99 1.21
N ARG A 55 -19.12 -18.23 0.41
CA ARG A 55 -18.81 -19.52 -0.20
C ARG A 55 -17.71 -20.29 0.53
N LEU A 56 -17.21 -19.76 1.65
CA LEU A 56 -16.10 -20.35 2.38
C LEU A 56 -16.59 -21.44 3.33
N THR A 57 -15.90 -22.58 3.32
CA THR A 57 -16.15 -23.73 4.19
C THR A 57 -14.81 -24.24 4.72
N SER A 58 -14.83 -25.04 5.79
CA SER A 58 -13.62 -25.71 6.31
C SER A 58 -12.88 -26.51 5.23
N ALA A 59 -13.63 -27.14 4.31
CA ALA A 59 -13.08 -27.98 3.26
C ALA A 59 -12.34 -27.19 2.16
N ASN A 60 -12.72 -25.94 1.90
CA ASN A 60 -12.12 -25.15 0.82
C ASN A 60 -11.19 -24.02 1.30
N ALA A 61 -11.11 -23.76 2.61
CA ALA A 61 -10.33 -22.67 3.18
C ALA A 61 -8.84 -22.70 2.80
N ALA A 62 -8.20 -23.87 2.88
CA ALA A 62 -6.78 -24.01 2.53
C ALA A 62 -6.51 -23.75 1.04
N ALA A 63 -7.38 -24.26 0.16
CA ALA A 63 -7.27 -24.04 -1.27
C ALA A 63 -7.53 -22.57 -1.64
N TYR A 64 -8.47 -21.91 -0.95
CA TYR A 64 -8.74 -20.49 -1.12
C TYR A 64 -7.50 -19.64 -0.79
N VAL A 65 -6.89 -19.87 0.38
CA VAL A 65 -5.65 -19.18 0.77
C VAL A 65 -4.52 -19.44 -0.23
N ALA A 66 -4.32 -20.70 -0.62
CA ALA A 66 -3.27 -21.06 -1.58
C ALA A 66 -3.39 -20.29 -2.91
N ARG A 67 -4.62 -20.13 -3.42
CA ARG A 67 -4.88 -19.34 -4.63
C ARG A 67 -4.52 -17.86 -4.44
N LEU A 68 -4.95 -17.24 -3.33
CA LEU A 68 -4.65 -15.84 -3.06
C LEU A 68 -3.14 -15.59 -2.92
N VAL A 69 -2.43 -16.45 -2.19
CA VAL A 69 -0.97 -16.38 -2.04
C VAL A 69 -0.28 -16.57 -3.38
N GLY A 70 -0.69 -17.58 -4.16
CA GLY A 70 -0.15 -17.83 -5.49
C GLY A 70 -0.35 -16.67 -6.48
N ARG A 71 -1.43 -15.89 -6.31
CA ARG A 71 -1.68 -14.68 -7.12
C ARG A 71 -0.92 -13.44 -6.63
N GLY A 72 -0.31 -13.49 -5.44
CA GLY A 72 0.41 -12.37 -4.85
C GLY A 72 -0.49 -11.35 -4.15
N VAL A 73 -1.63 -11.79 -3.60
CA VAL A 73 -2.51 -10.93 -2.79
C VAL A 73 -1.79 -10.52 -1.50
N THR A 74 -1.81 -9.22 -1.19
CA THR A 74 -1.09 -8.68 -0.01
C THR A 74 -1.76 -9.11 1.29
N GLY A 75 -3.09 -9.17 1.32
CA GLY A 75 -3.82 -9.63 2.49
C GLY A 75 -5.30 -9.92 2.22
N LEU A 76 -5.93 -10.56 3.18
CA LEU A 76 -7.35 -10.89 3.18
C LEU A 76 -8.04 -10.21 4.36
N GLY A 77 -9.04 -9.38 4.10
CA GLY A 77 -9.98 -8.86 5.09
C GLY A 77 -11.25 -9.72 5.12
N PHE A 78 -11.53 -10.31 6.28
CA PHE A 78 -12.65 -11.21 6.47
C PHE A 78 -13.70 -10.58 7.39
N ALA A 79 -14.92 -10.37 6.88
CA ALA A 79 -16.01 -9.82 7.69
C ALA A 79 -16.60 -10.87 8.64
N VAL A 80 -16.68 -10.50 9.92
CA VAL A 80 -17.31 -11.31 10.97
C VAL A 80 -18.65 -10.71 11.40
N GLY A 81 -19.53 -11.55 11.95
CA GLY A 81 -20.88 -11.16 12.39
C GLY A 81 -21.86 -10.92 11.23
N VAL A 82 -21.58 -11.46 10.04
CA VAL A 82 -22.45 -11.40 8.85
C VAL A 82 -22.87 -12.80 8.40
N ILE A 83 -21.94 -13.55 7.79
CA ILE A 83 -22.12 -14.97 7.44
C ILE A 83 -21.53 -15.86 8.53
N HIS A 84 -20.31 -15.51 8.98
CA HIS A 84 -19.60 -16.22 10.04
C HIS A 84 -19.49 -15.33 11.27
N GLU A 85 -19.81 -15.85 12.46
CA GLU A 85 -19.71 -15.08 13.70
C GLU A 85 -18.26 -14.72 14.04
N THR A 86 -17.32 -15.60 13.68
CA THR A 86 -15.88 -15.39 13.81
C THR A 86 -15.16 -15.91 12.57
N ILE A 87 -13.87 -15.62 12.43
CA ILE A 87 -13.06 -16.21 11.35
C ILE A 87 -13.00 -17.74 11.52
N PRO A 88 -13.35 -18.53 10.48
CA PRO A 88 -13.21 -19.98 10.52
C PRO A 88 -11.79 -20.43 10.90
N PRO A 89 -11.61 -21.34 11.87
CA PRO A 89 -10.29 -21.78 12.33
C PRO A 89 -9.40 -22.33 11.21
N GLU A 90 -9.97 -23.01 10.23
CA GLU A 90 -9.28 -23.60 9.10
C GLU A 90 -8.74 -22.53 8.14
N LEU A 91 -9.47 -21.42 7.97
CA LEU A 91 -8.97 -20.26 7.23
C LEU A 91 -7.81 -19.60 7.97
N LEU A 92 -7.95 -19.43 9.28
CA LEU A 92 -6.92 -18.83 10.10
C LEU A 92 -5.64 -19.67 10.11
N ALA A 93 -5.77 -21.00 10.24
CA ALA A 93 -4.65 -21.93 10.18
C ALA A 93 -3.95 -21.86 8.81
N ALA A 94 -4.71 -21.99 7.71
CA ALA A 94 -4.14 -21.92 6.37
C ALA A 94 -3.44 -20.58 6.09
N ALA A 95 -4.02 -19.46 6.54
CA ALA A 95 -3.42 -18.14 6.38
C ALA A 95 -2.10 -18.01 7.16
N ARG A 96 -2.01 -18.57 8.37
CA ARG A 96 -0.76 -18.60 9.14
C ARG A 96 0.30 -19.45 8.46
N ASP A 97 -0.07 -20.66 8.02
CA ASP A 97 0.86 -21.62 7.43
C ASP A 97 1.48 -21.09 6.13
N GLN A 98 0.72 -20.29 5.36
CA GLN A 98 1.19 -19.72 4.10
C GLN A 98 1.62 -18.25 4.19
N GLY A 99 1.62 -17.65 5.38
CA GLY A 99 2.04 -16.27 5.60
C GLY A 99 1.11 -15.20 5.01
N LEU A 100 -0.14 -15.53 4.70
CA LEU A 100 -1.13 -14.56 4.25
C LEU A 100 -1.60 -13.71 5.44
N VAL A 101 -1.54 -12.38 5.30
CA VAL A 101 -2.09 -11.49 6.32
C VAL A 101 -3.62 -11.62 6.35
N LEU A 102 -4.18 -11.97 7.51
CA LEU A 102 -5.62 -12.05 7.71
C LEU A 102 -6.09 -10.95 8.67
N LEU A 103 -6.89 -10.03 8.16
CA LEU A 103 -7.52 -8.96 8.91
C LEU A 103 -8.97 -9.35 9.22
N GLU A 104 -9.34 -9.32 10.48
CA GLU A 104 -10.74 -9.32 10.89
C GLU A 104 -11.36 -7.95 10.62
N VAL A 105 -12.47 -7.95 9.89
CA VAL A 105 -13.30 -6.76 9.64
C VAL A 105 -14.54 -6.86 10.53
N PRO A 106 -14.70 -5.99 11.53
CA PRO A 106 -15.85 -6.07 12.44
C PRO A 106 -17.12 -5.63 11.72
N ARG A 107 -18.27 -6.20 12.12
CA ARG A 107 -19.60 -5.95 11.53
C ARG A 107 -19.95 -4.47 11.27
N PRO A 108 -19.60 -3.49 12.14
CA PRO A 108 -19.91 -2.09 11.88
C PRO A 108 -19.11 -1.45 10.73
N THR A 109 -18.05 -2.10 10.26
CA THR A 109 -17.16 -1.56 9.21
C THR A 109 -17.60 -2.07 7.84
N PRO A 110 -18.25 -1.24 7.02
CA PRO A 110 -18.60 -1.67 5.67
C PRO A 110 -17.35 -1.66 4.78
N PHE A 111 -17.25 -2.61 3.85
CA PHE A 111 -16.08 -2.71 2.94
C PHE A 111 -15.84 -1.44 2.11
N ILE A 112 -16.89 -0.69 1.76
CA ILE A 112 -16.75 0.61 1.09
C ILE A 112 -15.95 1.63 1.91
N ALA A 113 -16.00 1.57 3.25
CA ALA A 113 -15.21 2.47 4.10
C ALA A 113 -13.71 2.15 3.99
N ILE A 114 -13.36 0.86 3.93
CA ILE A 114 -11.97 0.40 3.72
C ILE A 114 -11.50 0.81 2.32
N GLY A 115 -12.29 0.51 1.28
CA GLY A 115 -11.96 0.91 -0.09
C GLY A 115 -11.77 2.42 -0.26
N LYS A 116 -12.66 3.25 0.33
CA LYS A 116 -12.50 4.71 0.34
C LYS A 116 -11.26 5.17 1.10
N ALA A 117 -10.90 4.51 2.20
CA ALA A 117 -9.71 4.84 2.96
C ALA A 117 -8.43 4.56 2.14
N VAL A 118 -8.31 3.37 1.57
CA VAL A 118 -7.17 3.00 0.70
C VAL A 118 -7.10 3.91 -0.51
N SER A 119 -8.22 4.18 -1.19
CA SER A 119 -8.27 5.11 -2.33
C SER A 119 -7.79 6.52 -1.98
N ARG A 120 -8.16 7.06 -0.81
CA ARG A 120 -7.65 8.36 -0.35
C ARG A 120 -6.15 8.32 -0.06
N MET A 121 -5.64 7.24 0.52
CA MET A 121 -4.20 7.12 0.80
C MET A 121 -3.39 7.00 -0.50
N LEU A 122 -3.87 6.21 -1.47
CA LEU A 122 -3.29 6.15 -2.82
C LEU A 122 -3.30 7.53 -3.48
N ALA A 123 -4.44 8.23 -3.45
CA ALA A 123 -4.53 9.58 -4.02
C ALA A 123 -3.57 10.57 -3.33
N ALA A 124 -3.42 10.50 -2.01
CA ALA A 124 -2.50 11.35 -1.26
C ALA A 124 -1.05 11.11 -1.70
N GLU A 125 -0.64 9.86 -1.93
CA GLU A 125 0.68 9.55 -2.50
C GLU A 125 0.90 10.22 -3.86
N TRP A 126 -0.03 10.04 -4.79
CA TRP A 126 0.08 10.66 -6.12
C TRP A 126 0.18 12.19 -6.05
N TYR A 127 -0.54 12.81 -5.11
CA TYR A 127 -0.48 14.26 -4.88
C TYR A 127 0.83 14.72 -4.21
N GLU A 128 1.39 13.93 -3.30
CA GLU A 128 2.65 14.24 -2.63
C GLU A 128 3.82 14.28 -3.62
N ASP A 129 3.89 13.34 -4.56
CA ASP A 129 4.97 13.30 -5.54
C ASP A 129 4.94 14.51 -6.49
N VAL A 130 3.76 14.87 -6.98
CA VAL A 130 3.57 16.08 -7.82
C VAL A 130 3.88 17.34 -7.03
N THR A 131 3.42 17.42 -5.78
CA THR A 131 3.66 18.58 -4.91
C THR A 131 5.15 18.72 -4.60
N ARG A 132 5.84 17.63 -4.31
CA ARG A 132 7.28 17.61 -4.04
C ARG A 132 8.08 18.07 -5.26
N ALA A 133 7.76 17.56 -6.44
CA ALA A 133 8.39 18.01 -7.68
C ALA A 133 8.19 19.51 -7.93
N TYR A 134 6.97 20.01 -7.69
CA TYR A 134 6.65 21.42 -7.86
C TYR A 134 7.37 22.33 -6.85
N GLN A 135 7.48 21.91 -5.59
CA GLN A 135 8.25 22.65 -4.59
C GLN A 135 9.76 22.66 -4.94
N ALA A 136 10.32 21.52 -5.33
CA ALA A 136 11.70 21.43 -5.80
C ALA A 136 11.96 22.39 -6.98
N GLN A 137 11.07 22.41 -7.96
CA GLN A 137 11.15 23.32 -9.12
C GLN A 137 11.09 24.79 -8.70
N ARG A 138 10.20 25.18 -7.78
CA ARG A 138 10.13 26.55 -7.25
C ARG A 138 11.40 26.97 -6.51
N GLU A 139 11.95 26.08 -5.69
CA GLU A 139 13.18 26.36 -4.95
C GLU A 139 14.39 26.51 -5.86
N LEU A 140 14.53 25.63 -6.87
CA LEU A 140 15.58 25.76 -7.89
C LEU A 140 15.42 27.05 -8.69
N THR A 141 14.18 27.41 -9.07
CA THR A 141 13.91 28.67 -9.78
C THR A 141 14.32 29.88 -8.94
N ARG A 142 14.02 29.90 -7.63
CA ARG A 142 14.47 30.96 -6.72
C ARG A 142 15.99 30.99 -6.57
N ALA A 143 16.64 29.84 -6.45
CA ALA A 143 18.10 29.76 -6.35
C ALA A 143 18.80 30.25 -7.63
N ALA A 144 18.23 29.98 -8.80
CA ALA A 144 18.74 30.45 -10.09
C ALA A 144 18.78 31.99 -10.20
N LEU A 145 17.86 32.69 -9.52
CA LEU A 145 17.87 34.17 -9.47
C LEU A 145 19.06 34.74 -8.69
N THR A 146 19.63 33.97 -7.75
CA THR A 146 20.85 34.35 -7.03
C THR A 146 22.12 34.03 -7.83
N GLY A 147 22.05 33.01 -8.70
CA GLY A 147 23.10 32.67 -9.66
C GLY A 147 23.36 31.16 -9.78
N PRO A 148 24.22 30.75 -10.72
CA PRO A 148 24.43 29.34 -11.07
C PRO A 148 24.95 28.48 -9.91
N GLY A 149 25.82 29.01 -9.05
CA GLY A 149 26.35 28.27 -7.90
C GLY A 149 25.27 27.95 -6.85
N ALA A 150 24.42 28.93 -6.53
CA ALA A 150 23.30 28.73 -5.59
C ALA A 150 22.30 27.67 -6.11
N LEU A 151 22.06 27.66 -7.43
CA LEU A 151 21.24 26.63 -8.08
C LEU A 151 21.85 25.23 -7.91
N VAL A 152 23.15 25.07 -8.19
CA VAL A 152 23.86 23.79 -8.10
C VAL A 152 23.88 23.27 -6.66
N THR A 153 24.17 24.14 -5.69
CA THR A 153 24.10 23.80 -4.25
C THR A 153 22.69 23.37 -3.83
N ARG A 154 21.64 24.06 -4.32
CA ARG A 154 20.27 23.65 -3.98
C ARG A 154 19.90 22.31 -4.62
N LEU A 155 20.36 22.06 -5.84
CA LEU A 155 20.14 20.81 -6.56
C LEU A 155 20.80 19.63 -5.86
N ALA A 156 22.08 19.73 -5.49
CA ALA A 156 22.81 18.69 -4.76
C ALA A 156 22.05 18.26 -3.48
N ARG A 157 21.63 19.25 -2.68
CA ARG A 157 20.84 19.02 -1.46
C ARG A 157 19.49 18.33 -1.70
N LEU A 158 18.77 18.73 -2.75
CA LEU A 158 17.48 18.12 -3.10
C LEU A 158 17.64 16.67 -3.59
N LEU A 159 18.74 16.37 -4.28
CA LEU A 159 19.06 15.01 -4.73
C LEU A 159 19.64 14.13 -3.62
N GLY A 160 20.06 14.71 -2.49
CA GLY A 160 20.80 13.99 -1.45
C GLY A 160 22.14 13.45 -1.95
N GLY A 161 22.75 14.15 -2.92
CA GLY A 161 23.96 13.72 -3.62
C GLY A 161 24.77 14.93 -4.11
N TRP A 162 25.57 14.72 -5.15
CA TRP A 162 26.46 15.74 -5.71
C TRP A 162 25.93 16.31 -7.03
N ALA A 163 26.21 17.59 -7.28
CA ALA A 163 25.93 18.29 -8.53
C ALA A 163 27.13 19.16 -8.94
N LEU A 164 27.48 19.10 -10.22
CA LEU A 164 28.58 19.87 -10.81
C LEU A 164 28.04 20.76 -11.94
N LEU A 165 28.54 21.99 -12.00
CA LEU A 165 28.39 22.87 -13.15
C LEU A 165 29.69 22.87 -13.94
N LEU A 166 29.64 22.39 -15.18
CA LEU A 166 30.78 22.40 -16.10
C LEU A 166 30.64 23.52 -17.13
N ASP A 167 31.75 24.04 -17.62
CA ASP A 167 31.76 24.87 -18.83
C ASP A 167 31.88 24.01 -20.10
N ALA A 168 31.89 24.66 -21.27
CA ALA A 168 31.98 23.99 -22.56
C ALA A 168 33.32 23.23 -22.78
N SER A 169 34.35 23.53 -22.00
CA SER A 169 35.65 22.84 -22.03
C SER A 169 35.70 21.64 -21.08
N GLY A 170 34.65 21.44 -20.27
CA GLY A 170 34.59 20.41 -19.23
C GLY A 170 35.20 20.82 -17.90
N ALA A 171 35.62 22.09 -17.73
CA ALA A 171 36.15 22.56 -16.46
C ALA A 171 35.03 22.82 -15.45
N VAL A 172 35.28 22.49 -14.18
CA VAL A 172 34.31 22.67 -13.09
C VAL A 172 34.22 24.15 -12.72
N ARG A 173 33.02 24.72 -12.88
CA ARG A 173 32.68 26.08 -12.45
C ARG A 173 32.11 26.14 -11.04
N HIS A 174 31.42 25.08 -10.61
CA HIS A 174 30.86 24.92 -9.26
C HIS A 174 30.68 23.44 -8.93
N ALA A 175 30.89 23.07 -7.67
CA ALA A 175 30.72 21.70 -7.17
C ALA A 175 30.08 21.77 -5.78
N GLU A 176 29.07 20.94 -5.54
CA GLU A 176 28.49 20.66 -4.23
C GLU A 176 28.06 19.20 -4.15
#